data_AF-A0A0M9ZFQ6-F1
#
_entry.id   AF-A0A0M9ZFQ6-F1
#
_cell.length_a   1.000
_cell.length_b   1.000
_cell.length_c   1.000
_cell.angle_alpha   90.00
_cell.angle_beta   90.00
_cell.angle_gamma   90.00
#
_symmetry.space_group_name_H-M   'P 1'
#
loop_
_entity.id
_entity.type
_entity.pdbx_description
1 polymer ?
#
loop_
_entity_poly.entity_id
_entity_poly.type
_entity_poly.pdbx_seq_one_letter_code
_entity_poly.pdbx_strand_id
1 'polypeptide(L)'
;MERARVDVQWGALMGVRHPAAVSWMGPVRSPWEQTPSNTALTHAETAYRAAARAAAELAAYQAAAELLAAEAVRTRQRVRALRRHWMPRLQDELAAAELALEEAEHEEAVRRRWAAGHGGP
;
A
#
# COMPACT_ATOMS: atom_id res chain seq x y z
N MET A 1 -12.43 -3.57 -39.71
CA MET A 1 -12.58 -2.56 -38.65
C MET A 1 -11.69 -2.94 -37.49
N GLU A 2 -10.60 -2.21 -37.29
CA GLU A 2 -9.74 -2.40 -36.12
C GLU A 2 -10.40 -1.76 -34.90
N ARG A 3 -10.51 -2.50 -33.79
CA ARG A 3 -11.19 -2.02 -32.57
C ARG A 3 -10.29 -1.07 -31.80
N ALA A 4 -10.88 -0.14 -31.05
CA ALA A 4 -10.14 0.67 -30.08
C ALA A 4 -9.46 -0.23 -29.04
N ARG A 5 -8.21 0.06 -28.70
CA ARG A 5 -7.43 -0.66 -27.69
C ARG A 5 -7.03 0.30 -26.57
N VAL A 6 -7.06 -0.21 -25.35
CA VAL A 6 -6.55 0.47 -24.15
C VAL A 6 -5.54 -0.45 -23.52
N ASP A 7 -4.31 0.03 -23.40
CA ASP A 7 -3.25 -0.67 -22.68
C ASP A 7 -2.96 0.06 -21.38
N VAL A 8 -2.91 -0.70 -20.29
CA VAL A 8 -2.67 -0.19 -18.94
C VAL A 8 -1.27 -0.57 -18.53
N GLN A 9 -0.45 0.44 -18.25
CA GLN A 9 0.85 0.25 -17.63
C GLN A 9 0.68 0.22 -16.12
N TRP A 10 1.22 -0.82 -15.50
CA TRP A 10 1.11 -1.02 -14.07
C TRP A 10 2.41 -0.64 -13.37
N GLY A 11 2.28 0.12 -12.29
CA GLY A 11 3.37 0.43 -11.37
C GLY A 11 3.13 -0.19 -9.99
N ALA A 12 4.10 -0.01 -9.11
CA ALA A 12 3.98 -0.39 -7.71
C ALA A 12 4.43 0.78 -6.82
N LEU A 13 3.63 1.12 -5.82
CA LEU A 13 3.93 2.15 -4.84
C LEU A 13 3.45 1.68 -3.47
N MET A 14 4.29 1.81 -2.44
CA MET A 14 4.01 1.32 -1.08
C MET A 14 3.61 -0.17 -1.05
N GLY A 15 4.17 -0.99 -1.95
CA GLY A 15 3.84 -2.41 -2.09
C GLY A 15 2.51 -2.72 -2.80
N VAL A 16 1.79 -1.71 -3.28
CA VAL A 16 0.51 -1.87 -3.99
C VAL A 16 0.70 -1.67 -5.48
N ARG A 17 0.29 -2.69 -6.24
CA ARG A 17 0.22 -2.64 -7.71
C ARG A 17 -0.99 -1.80 -8.12
N HIS A 18 -0.75 -0.76 -8.92
CA HIS A 18 -1.78 0.19 -9.36
C HIS A 18 -1.55 0.61 -10.83
N PRO A 19 -2.59 1.07 -11.55
CA PRO A 19 -2.42 1.66 -12.87
C PRO A 19 -1.56 2.93 -12.78
N ALA A 20 -0.41 2.94 -13.44
CA ALA A 20 0.51 4.08 -13.45
C ALA A 20 0.32 4.98 -14.67
N ALA A 21 -0.04 4.38 -15.81
CA ALA A 21 -0.34 5.11 -17.03
C ALA A 21 -1.29 4.29 -17.92
N VAL A 22 -1.95 4.98 -18.85
CA VAL A 22 -2.78 4.37 -19.88
C VAL A 22 -2.37 4.90 -21.24
N SER A 23 -2.24 3.99 -22.21
CA SER A 23 -2.16 4.34 -23.63
C SER A 23 -3.45 3.93 -24.33
N TRP A 24 -4.12 4.91 -24.93
CA TRP A 24 -5.31 4.71 -25.73
C TRP A 24 -4.95 4.74 -27.22
N MET A 25 -5.38 3.70 -27.94
CA MET A 25 -5.29 3.62 -29.39
C MET A 25 -6.71 3.58 -29.95
N GLY A 26 -7.09 4.66 -30.63
CA GLY A 26 -8.39 4.76 -31.29
C GLY A 26 -8.51 3.79 -32.47
N PRO A 27 -9.74 3.48 -32.90
CA PRO A 27 -9.95 2.61 -34.05
C PRO A 27 -9.39 3.28 -35.32
N VAL A 28 -8.63 2.54 -36.11
CA VAL A 28 -8.11 3.03 -37.40
C VAL A 28 -9.20 2.86 -38.44
N ARG A 29 -9.54 3.96 -39.12
CA ARG A 29 -10.48 3.91 -40.25
C ARG A 29 -9.85 3.12 -41.39
N SER A 30 -10.61 2.23 -42.00
CA SER A 30 -10.13 1.50 -43.17
C SER A 30 -10.13 2.42 -44.40
N PRO A 31 -9.18 2.28 -45.35
CA PRO A 31 -9.22 3.02 -46.62
C PRO A 31 -10.50 2.79 -47.43
N TRP A 32 -11.21 1.69 -47.17
CA TRP A 32 -12.46 1.31 -47.83
C TRP A 32 -13.71 1.80 -47.09
N GLU A 33 -13.53 2.46 -45.94
CA GLU A 33 -14.60 2.96 -45.11
C GLU A 33 -15.08 4.31 -45.66
N GLN A 34 -16.39 4.47 -45.85
CA GLN A 34 -16.93 5.69 -46.44
C GLN A 34 -16.62 6.91 -45.55
N THR A 35 -16.17 7.99 -46.20
CA THR A 35 -16.02 9.29 -45.56
C THR A 35 -17.38 9.75 -45.02
N PRO A 36 -17.44 10.38 -43.83
CA PRO A 36 -18.69 10.88 -43.30
C PRO A 36 -19.39 11.82 -44.30
N SER A 37 -20.70 11.68 -44.44
CA SER A 37 -21.51 12.45 -45.39
C SER A 37 -21.57 13.95 -45.08
N ASN A 38 -21.17 14.36 -43.87
CA ASN A 38 -21.15 15.75 -43.40
C ASN A 38 -20.00 15.99 -42.41
N THR A 39 -19.43 17.20 -42.42
CA THR A 39 -18.44 17.71 -41.47
C THR A 39 -18.89 17.59 -40.01
N ALA A 40 -20.18 17.72 -39.71
CA ALA A 40 -20.71 17.53 -38.36
C ALA A 40 -20.38 16.13 -37.79
N LEU A 41 -20.46 15.09 -38.62
CA LEU A 41 -20.13 13.72 -38.20
C LEU A 41 -18.62 13.54 -37.98
N THR A 42 -17.79 14.21 -38.79
CA THR A 42 -16.34 14.25 -38.57
C THR A 42 -15.99 14.92 -37.24
N HIS A 43 -16.64 16.05 -36.91
CA HIS A 43 -16.45 16.72 -35.61
C HIS A 43 -16.96 15.89 -34.43
N ALA A 44 -18.09 15.20 -34.58
CA ALA A 44 -18.58 14.30 -33.55
C ALA A 44 -17.60 13.15 -33.29
N GLU A 45 -17.06 12.53 -34.34
CA GLU A 45 -16.08 11.46 -34.20
C GLU A 45 -14.81 11.92 -33.47
N THR A 46 -14.26 13.09 -33.82
CA THR A 46 -13.06 13.61 -33.14
C THR A 46 -13.35 13.92 -31.67
N ALA A 47 -14.51 14.50 -31.36
CA ALA A 47 -14.94 14.75 -29.99
C ALA A 47 -15.10 13.46 -29.18
N TYR A 48 -15.76 12.43 -29.72
CA TYR A 48 -15.92 11.15 -29.04
C TYR A 48 -14.59 10.43 -28.81
N ARG A 49 -13.66 10.48 -29.77
CA ARG A 49 -12.31 9.92 -29.61
C ARG A 49 -11.54 10.62 -28.47
N ALA A 50 -11.60 11.94 -28.42
CA ALA A 50 -10.98 12.71 -27.34
C ALA A 50 -11.59 12.39 -25.97
N ALA A 51 -12.93 12.31 -25.90
CA ALA A 51 -13.66 11.95 -24.69
C ALA A 51 -13.32 10.53 -24.20
N ALA A 52 -13.26 9.55 -25.11
CA ALA A 52 -12.90 8.18 -24.77
C ALA A 52 -11.48 8.06 -24.21
N ARG A 53 -10.52 8.78 -24.80
CA ARG A 53 -9.15 8.85 -24.28
C ARG A 53 -9.12 9.44 -22.87
N ALA A 54 -9.76 10.60 -22.66
CA ALA A 54 -9.79 11.27 -21.37
C ALA A 54 -10.47 10.41 -20.29
N ALA A 55 -11.55 9.71 -20.65
CA ALA A 55 -12.24 8.79 -19.74
C ALA A 55 -11.34 7.62 -19.32
N ALA A 56 -10.54 7.07 -20.23
CA ALA A 56 -9.60 5.99 -19.92
C ALA A 56 -8.48 6.45 -18.96
N GLU A 57 -7.93 7.66 -19.19
CA GLU A 57 -6.94 8.26 -18.30
C GLU A 57 -7.52 8.52 -16.91
N LEU A 58 -8.71 9.11 -16.83
CA LEU A 58 -9.40 9.38 -15.57
C LEU A 58 -9.68 8.09 -14.78
N ALA A 59 -10.21 7.06 -15.45
CA ALA A 59 -10.53 5.78 -14.81
C ALA A 59 -9.28 5.12 -14.18
N ALA A 60 -8.13 5.21 -14.85
CA ALA A 60 -6.88 4.68 -14.31
C ALA A 60 -6.40 5.44 -13.08
N TYR A 61 -6.45 6.78 -13.10
CA TYR A 61 -6.08 7.58 -11.94
C TYR A 61 -7.03 7.39 -10.76
N GLN A 62 -8.33 7.26 -11.01
CA GLN A 62 -9.32 6.95 -9.97
C GLN A 62 -9.04 5.59 -9.33
N ALA A 63 -8.85 4.54 -10.15
CA ALA A 63 -8.52 3.21 -9.65
C ALA A 63 -7.21 3.19 -8.85
N ALA A 64 -6.18 3.92 -9.32
CA ALA A 64 -4.93 4.06 -8.58
C ALA A 64 -5.12 4.77 -7.24
N ALA A 65 -5.87 5.87 -7.21
CA ALA A 65 -6.16 6.63 -6.01
C ALA A 65 -6.91 5.79 -4.97
N GLU A 66 -7.91 5.02 -5.38
CA GLU A 66 -8.67 4.13 -4.50
C GLU A 66 -7.79 3.05 -3.87
N LEU A 67 -6.96 2.38 -4.68
CA LEU A 67 -6.04 1.34 -4.21
C LEU A 67 -5.02 1.88 -3.20
N LEU A 68 -4.43 3.04 -3.51
CA LEU A 68 -3.44 3.67 -2.63
C LEU A 68 -4.08 4.22 -1.34
N ALA A 69 -5.27 4.79 -1.43
CA ALA A 69 -6.00 5.27 -0.26
C ALA A 69 -6.34 4.11 0.70
N ALA A 70 -6.78 2.97 0.17
CA ALA A 70 -7.03 1.78 0.96
C ALA A 70 -5.76 1.30 1.70
N GLU A 71 -4.61 1.29 1.04
CA GLU A 71 -3.35 0.92 1.70
C GLU A 71 -2.89 1.94 2.74
N ALA A 72 -3.08 3.23 2.48
CA ALA A 72 -2.79 4.28 3.46
C ALA A 72 -3.66 4.12 4.73
N VAL A 73 -4.91 3.67 4.60
CA VAL A 73 -5.76 3.33 5.75
C VAL A 73 -5.20 2.11 6.50
N ARG A 74 -4.87 1.02 5.82
CA ARG A 74 -4.29 -0.18 6.44
C ARG A 74 -2.98 0.12 7.18
N THR A 75 -2.10 0.90 6.55
CA THR A 75 -0.83 1.32 7.15
C THR A 75 -1.08 2.16 8.41
N ARG A 76 -2.02 3.11 8.38
CA ARG A 76 -2.38 3.91 9.57
C ARG A 76 -2.95 3.05 10.69
N GLN A 77 -3.78 2.06 10.39
CA GLN A 77 -4.30 1.13 11.39
C GLN A 77 -3.18 0.29 12.01
N ARG A 78 -2.25 -0.25 11.22
CA ARG A 78 -1.09 -0.99 11.71
C ARG A 78 -0.22 -0.12 12.62
N VAL A 79 0.11 1.10 12.20
CA VAL A 79 0.87 2.05 13.02
C VAL A 79 0.15 2.35 14.34
N ARG A 80 -1.17 2.53 14.31
CA ARG A 80 -1.95 2.75 15.55
C ARG A 80 -1.90 1.53 16.47
N ALA A 81 -2.06 0.32 15.93
CA ALA A 81 -1.98 -0.90 16.73
C ALA A 81 -0.59 -1.07 17.36
N LEU A 82 0.47 -0.85 16.58
CA LEU A 82 1.85 -0.90 17.08
C LEU A 82 2.05 0.09 18.24
N ARG A 83 1.60 1.33 18.07
CA ARG A 83 1.78 2.38 19.08
C ARG A 83 0.94 2.20 20.32
N ARG A 84 -0.29 1.73 20.19
CA ARG A 84 -1.25 1.70 21.31
C ARG A 84 -1.31 0.37 22.05
N HIS A 85 -0.85 -0.71 21.42
CA HIS A 85 -1.03 -2.05 21.97
C HIS A 85 0.29 -2.80 22.04
N TRP A 86 1.01 -2.91 20.92
CA TRP A 86 2.19 -3.77 20.88
C TRP A 86 3.38 -3.18 21.63
N MET A 87 3.72 -1.91 21.40
CA MET A 87 4.85 -1.29 22.10
C MET A 87 4.65 -1.25 23.61
N PRO A 88 3.49 -0.80 24.16
CA PRO A 88 3.28 -0.83 25.60
C PRO A 88 3.38 -2.24 26.18
N ARG A 89 2.72 -3.23 25.55
CA ARG A 89 2.78 -4.62 26.00
C ARG A 89 4.22 -5.15 26.06
N LEU A 90 5.01 -4.87 25.03
CA LEU A 90 6.41 -5.30 24.98
C LEU A 90 7.28 -4.58 26.03
N GLN A 91 6.95 -3.33 26.37
CA GLN A 91 7.62 -2.60 27.44
C GLN A 91 7.28 -3.20 28.81
N ASP A 92 6.01 -3.55 29.05
CA ASP A 92 5.57 -4.19 30.29
C ASP A 92 6.21 -5.57 30.45
N GLU A 93 6.27 -6.36 29.37
CA GLU A 93 6.94 -7.67 29.35
C GLU A 93 8.44 -7.54 29.65
N LEU A 94 9.09 -6.53 29.10
CA LEU A 94 10.50 -6.24 29.39
C LEU A 94 10.71 -5.88 30.85
N ALA A 95 9.91 -4.95 31.39
CA ALA A 95 10.02 -4.52 32.79
C ALA A 95 9.79 -5.68 33.78
N ALA A 96 8.84 -6.57 33.47
CA ALA A 96 8.60 -7.76 34.29
C ALA A 96 9.79 -8.73 34.27
N ALA A 97 10.43 -8.91 33.12
CA ALA A 97 11.62 -9.75 33.00
C ALA A 97 12.82 -9.16 33.73
N GLU A 98 13.01 -7.84 33.66
CA GLU A 98 14.05 -7.11 34.40
C GLU A 98 13.86 -7.27 35.91
N LEU A 99 12.65 -7.06 36.43
CA LEU A 99 12.35 -7.24 37.86
C LEU A 99 12.62 -8.68 38.34
N ALA A 100 12.20 -9.68 37.56
CA ALA A 100 12.43 -11.09 37.91
C ALA A 100 13.93 -11.43 37.95
N LEU A 101 14.73 -10.80 37.08
CA LEU A 101 16.18 -10.96 37.09
C LEU A 101 16.80 -10.31 38.33
N GLU A 102 16.41 -9.08 38.66
CA GLU A 102 16.88 -8.37 39.86
C GLU A 102 16.58 -9.17 41.14
N GLU A 103 15.38 -9.76 41.25
CA GLU A 103 15.00 -10.60 42.38
C GLU A 103 15.86 -11.86 42.47
N ALA A 104 16.07 -12.57 41.36
CA ALA A 104 16.93 -13.75 41.32
C ALA A 104 18.38 -13.44 41.69
N GLU A 105 18.91 -12.29 41.25
CA GLU A 105 20.25 -11.81 41.62
C GLU A 105 20.34 -11.47 43.12
N HIS A 106 19.30 -10.83 43.68
CA HIS A 106 19.24 -10.53 45.10
C HIS A 106 19.23 -11.81 45.95
N GLU A 107 18.37 -12.78 45.61
CA GLU A 107 18.33 -14.08 46.28
C GLU A 107 19.67 -14.79 46.26
N GLU A 108 20.33 -14.78 45.10
CA GLU A 108 21.64 -15.39 44.93
C GLU A 108 22.72 -14.71 45.77
N ALA A 109 22.71 -13.38 45.84
CA ALA A 109 23.62 -12.63 46.70
C ALA A 109 23.42 -12.95 48.20
N VAL A 110 22.15 -13.08 48.64
CA VAL A 110 21.82 -13.50 50.01
C VAL A 110 22.32 -14.91 50.30
N ARG A 111 22.09 -15.87 49.38
CA ARG A 111 22.60 -17.25 49.51
C ARG A 111 24.12 -17.29 49.66
N ARG A 112 24.85 -16.53 48.83
CA ARG A 112 26.32 -16.45 48.92
C ARG A 112 26.80 -15.85 50.23
N ARG A 113 26.15 -14.79 50.71
CA ARG A 113 26.49 -14.17 52.01
C ARG A 113 26.31 -15.15 53.16
N TRP A 114 25.22 -15.92 53.17
CA TRP A 114 25.00 -16.92 54.21
C TRP A 114 25.99 -18.06 54.15
N ALA A 115 26.33 -18.57 52.96
CA ALA A 115 27.36 -19.58 52.80
C ALA A 115 28.74 -19.10 53.30
N ALA A 116 29.11 -17.86 53.03
CA ALA A 116 30.34 -17.26 53.54
C ALA A 116 30.34 -17.08 55.08
N GLY A 117 29.17 -16.82 55.68
CA GLY A 117 29.02 -16.68 57.14
C GLY A 117 28.97 -18.00 57.91
N HIS A 118 28.51 -19.10 57.29
CA HIS A 118 28.42 -20.43 57.90
C HIS A 118 29.63 -21.33 57.58
N GLY A 119 30.54 -20.89 56.70
CA GLY A 119 31.76 -21.60 56.33
C GLY A 119 33.02 -21.22 57.13
N GLY A 120 32.89 -20.44 58.22
CA GLY A 120 34.01 -20.09 59.09
C GLY A 120 34.17 -21.06 60.26
N PRO A 121 35.21 -21.91 60.21
CA PRO A 121 36.22 -22.00 61.27
C PRO A 121 37.56 -21.37 60.89
#